data_AF-X1NBG4-F1
#
_entry.id   AF-X1NBG4-F1
#
_cell.length_a   1.000
_cell.length_b   1.000
_cell.length_c   1.000
_cell.angle_alpha   90.00
_cell.angle_beta   90.00
_cell.angle_gamma   90.00
#
_symmetry.space_group_name_H-M   'P 1'
#
loop_
_entity.id
_entity.type
_entity.pdbx_description
1 polymer ?
#
loop_
_entity_poly.entity_id
_entity_poly.type
_entity_poly.pdbx_seq_one_letter_code
_entity_poly.pdbx_strand_id
1 'polypeptide(L)'
;MTFAGKNNSSKNFYTRTDVRIIGFGNKYRSDDGIGIRVIEELEKLDFFKNIEIINGGTSVTDLIFLIKGCGKLIIIDAIDA
;
A
#
# COMPACT_ATOMS: atom_id res chain seq x y z
N MET A 1 -0.28 34.16 -24.11
CA MET A 1 -1.75 34.15 -23.97
C MET A 1 -2.12 32.99 -23.08
N THR A 2 -2.82 33.32 -22.00
CA THR A 2 -3.14 32.51 -20.83
C THR A 2 -4.20 31.47 -21.12
N PHE A 3 -4.00 30.24 -20.63
CA PHE A 3 -5.09 29.40 -20.16
C PHE A 3 -4.83 29.08 -18.69
N ALA A 4 -5.66 29.65 -17.82
CA ALA A 4 -5.69 29.38 -16.40
C ALA A 4 -6.72 28.27 -16.11
N GLY A 5 -6.39 27.36 -15.20
CA GLY A 5 -7.39 26.72 -14.33
C GLY A 5 -7.79 25.27 -14.63
N LYS A 6 -6.91 24.31 -14.30
CA LYS A 6 -7.23 23.20 -13.37
C LYS A 6 -5.96 22.47 -12.95
N ASN A 7 -5.53 22.72 -11.72
CA ASN A 7 -4.50 21.97 -11.00
C ASN A 7 -5.01 20.58 -10.64
N ASN A 8 -4.19 19.54 -10.80
CA ASN A 8 -3.77 18.64 -9.71
C ASN A 8 -2.92 17.47 -10.24
N SER A 9 -1.60 17.63 -10.08
CA SER A 9 -0.67 16.62 -9.56
C SER A 9 -0.76 15.19 -10.10
N SER A 10 -0.24 14.94 -11.30
CA SER A 10 0.33 13.62 -11.63
C SER A 10 1.79 13.59 -11.18
N LYS A 11 2.02 13.77 -9.88
CA LYS A 11 3.33 13.63 -9.27
C LYS A 11 3.57 12.12 -9.17
N ASN A 12 4.46 11.58 -10.01
CA ASN A 12 4.78 10.15 -9.95
C ASN A 12 5.65 9.94 -8.70
N PHE A 13 5.06 9.37 -7.65
CA PHE A 13 5.48 9.49 -6.24
C PHE A 13 6.37 8.37 -5.71
N TYR A 14 6.86 7.44 -6.53
CA TYR A 14 7.61 6.29 -6.01
C TYR A 14 8.96 6.73 -5.42
N THR A 15 8.96 7.02 -4.13
CA THR A 15 10.15 7.15 -3.32
C THR A 15 10.87 5.80 -3.33
N ARG A 16 12.19 5.83 -3.43
CA ARG A 16 13.01 4.63 -3.34
C ARG A 16 13.06 4.23 -1.87
N THR A 17 12.04 3.52 -1.42
CA THR A 17 11.95 2.96 -0.07
C THR A 17 12.60 1.58 -0.06
N ASP A 18 13.39 1.31 0.98
CA ASP A 18 14.08 0.02 1.10
C ASP A 18 13.10 -1.13 1.40
N VAL A 19 11.96 -0.82 2.05
CA VAL A 19 10.96 -1.81 2.45
C VAL A 19 9.53 -1.32 2.19
N ARG A 20 8.69 -2.19 1.60
CA ARG A 20 7.23 -2.02 1.49
C ARG A 20 6.49 -3.13 2.22
N ILE A 21 5.43 -2.77 2.93
CA ILE A 21 4.48 -3.70 3.55
C ILE A 21 3.13 -3.52 2.88
N ILE A 22 2.59 -4.59 2.29
CA ILE A 22 1.30 -4.57 1.61
C ILE A 22 0.37 -5.58 2.28
N GLY A 23 -0.77 -5.12 2.75
CA GLY A 23 -1.83 -5.98 3.28
C GLY A 23 -2.93 -6.18 2.26
N PHE A 24 -3.37 -7.43 2.08
CA PHE A 24 -4.50 -7.80 1.23
C PHE A 24 -5.70 -8.28 2.03
N GLY A 25 -6.81 -8.39 1.32
CA GLY A 25 -8.04 -9.00 1.81
C GLY A 25 -9.20 -8.01 1.92
N ASN A 26 -10.35 -8.54 2.35
CA ASN A 26 -11.57 -7.75 2.53
C ASN A 26 -11.90 -7.60 4.02
N LYS A 27 -11.77 -6.37 4.54
CA LYS A 27 -12.08 -6.06 5.95
C LYS A 27 -13.50 -6.40 6.41
N TYR A 28 -14.43 -6.62 5.46
CA TYR A 28 -15.82 -6.99 5.73
C TYR A 28 -16.08 -8.51 5.62
N ARG A 29 -15.06 -9.33 5.36
CA ARG A 29 -15.18 -10.80 5.20
C ARG A 29 -14.43 -11.57 6.28
N SER A 30 -14.88 -11.49 7.54
CA SER A 30 -14.34 -12.33 8.62
C SER A 30 -12.80 -12.29 8.71
N ASP A 31 -12.14 -13.43 8.56
CA ASP A 31 -10.71 -13.69 8.63
C ASP A 31 -9.94 -13.23 7.37
N ASP A 32 -10.60 -13.16 6.21
CA ASP A 32 -10.06 -12.55 4.98
C ASP A 32 -9.64 -11.09 5.22
N GLY A 33 -10.22 -10.41 6.21
CA GLY A 33 -9.86 -9.04 6.55
C GLY A 33 -8.53 -8.85 7.28
N ILE A 34 -7.84 -9.92 7.68
CA ILE A 34 -6.70 -9.83 8.60
C ILE A 34 -5.55 -9.00 8.04
N GLY A 35 -5.22 -9.13 6.75
CA GLY A 35 -4.13 -8.35 6.14
C GLY A 35 -4.42 -6.84 6.20
N ILE A 36 -5.66 -6.43 5.93
CA ILE A 36 -6.09 -5.03 6.05
C ILE A 36 -6.04 -4.56 7.51
N ARG A 37 -6.46 -5.38 8.47
CA ARG A 37 -6.40 -5.02 9.90
C ARG A 37 -4.98 -4.80 10.39
N VAL A 38 -4.04 -5.63 9.96
CA VAL A 38 -2.62 -5.45 10.32
C VAL A 38 -2.09 -4.13 9.76
N ILE A 39 -2.44 -3.76 8.53
CA ILE A 39 -2.08 -2.46 7.95
C ILE A 39 -2.64 -1.30 8.77
N GLU A 40 -3.92 -1.34 9.13
CA GLU A 40 -4.56 -0.31 9.97
C GLU A 40 -3.85 -0.14 11.34
N GLU A 41 -3.35 -1.22 11.95
CA GLU A 41 -2.59 -1.14 13.21
C GLU A 41 -1.15 -0.64 13.00
N LEU A 42 -0.48 -1.02 11.91
CA LEU A 42 0.88 -0.56 11.60
C LEU A 42 0.91 0.95 11.31
N GLU A 43 -0.11 1.48 10.65
CA GLU A 43 -0.23 2.92 10.37
C GLU A 43 -0.34 3.78 11.65
N LYS A 44 -0.75 3.21 12.78
CA LYS A 44 -0.81 3.91 14.08
C LYS A 44 0.57 4.05 14.74
N LEU A 45 1.60 3.40 14.21
CA LEU A 45 2.94 3.37 14.81
C LEU A 45 3.84 4.41 14.13
N ASP A 46 4.20 5.46 14.85
CA ASP A 46 4.98 6.60 14.32
C ASP A 46 6.49 6.33 14.09
N PHE A 47 6.95 5.08 14.18
CA PHE A 47 8.40 4.77 14.12
C PHE A 47 8.90 4.34 12.73
N PHE A 48 8.02 4.13 11.76
CA PHE A 48 8.37 3.65 10.43
C PHE A 48 8.86 4.77 9.50
N LYS A 49 10.09 5.27 9.72
CA LYS A 49 10.64 6.36 8.89
C LYS A 49 11.04 5.95 7.47
N ASN A 50 11.37 4.67 7.23
CA ASN A 50 11.87 4.15 5.96
C ASN A 50 11.05 2.96 5.42
N ILE A 51 9.82 2.77 5.92
CA ILE A 51 8.93 1.71 5.49
C ILE A 51 7.68 2.35 4.93
N GLU A 52 7.31 1.95 3.73
CA GLU A 52 6.05 2.34 3.11
C GLU A 52 5.00 1.26 3.38
N ILE A 53 3.91 1.66 4.03
CA ILE A 53 2.79 0.80 4.41
C ILE A 53 1.67 1.06 3.40
N ILE A 54 1.13 0.00 2.81
CA ILE A 54 0.18 0.08 1.69
C ILE A 54 -1.01 -0.85 1.95
N ASN A 55 -2.22 -0.32 1.81
CA ASN A 55 -3.44 -1.11 1.73
C ASN A 55 -3.64 -1.60 0.28
N GLY A 56 -3.47 -2.90 0.04
CA GLY A 56 -3.65 -3.53 -1.27
C GLY A 56 -5.10 -3.93 -1.58
N GLY A 57 -6.00 -3.84 -0.60
CA GLY A 57 -7.41 -4.24 -0.73
C GLY A 57 -7.56 -5.66 -1.28
N THR A 58 -8.51 -5.83 -2.19
CA THR A 58 -8.78 -7.12 -2.85
C THR A 58 -8.25 -7.19 -4.28
N SER A 59 -7.66 -6.10 -4.81
CA SER A 59 -7.26 -6.02 -6.22
C SER A 59 -5.75 -6.15 -6.39
N VAL A 60 -5.32 -7.31 -6.86
CA VAL A 60 -3.89 -7.61 -7.12
C VAL A 60 -3.38 -6.94 -8.40
N THR A 61 -4.26 -6.39 -9.25
CA THR A 61 -3.88 -5.83 -10.57
C THR A 61 -2.86 -4.69 -10.50
N ASP A 62 -2.84 -3.93 -9.40
CA ASP A 62 -1.92 -2.80 -9.23
C ASP A 62 -0.58 -3.21 -8.60
N LEU A 63 -0.44 -4.47 -8.18
CA LEU A 63 0.71 -4.97 -7.42
C LEU A 63 2.05 -4.74 -8.15
N ILE A 64 2.09 -4.95 -9.46
CA ILE A 64 3.31 -4.74 -10.27
C ILE A 64 3.83 -3.29 -10.15
N PHE A 65 2.93 -2.32 -10.08
CA PHE A 65 3.30 -0.92 -9.89
C PHE A 65 3.74 -0.64 -8.45
N LEU A 66 3.07 -1.27 -7.47
CA LEU A 66 3.38 -1.13 -6.05
C LEU A 66 4.73 -1.75 -5.65
N ILE A 67 5.20 -2.79 -6.33
CA ILE A 67 6.49 -3.44 -6.00
C ILE A 67 7.69 -2.82 -6.74
N LYS A 68 7.44 -2.02 -7.78
CA LYS A 68 8.51 -1.49 -8.63
C LYS A 68 9.48 -0.62 -7.83
N GLY A 69 10.77 -0.94 -7.92
CA GLY A 69 11.84 -0.18 -7.24
C GLY A 69 11.94 -0.42 -5.74
N CYS A 70 11.19 -1.38 -5.18
CA CYS A 70 11.29 -1.80 -3.79
C CYS A 70 12.46 -2.78 -3.59
N GLY A 71 13.26 -2.58 -2.54
CA GLY A 71 14.35 -3.50 -2.18
C GLY A 71 13.88 -4.74 -1.42
N LYS A 72 12.80 -4.61 -0.63
CA LYS A 72 12.22 -5.68 0.19
C LYS A 72 10.71 -5.52 0.29
N LEU A 73 9.98 -6.57 -0.07
CA LEU A 73 8.53 -6.61 0.02
C LEU A 73 8.08 -7.55 1.13
N ILE A 74 7.11 -7.11 1.93
CA ILE A 74 6.39 -7.91 2.93
C ILE A 74 4.91 -7.92 2.51
N ILE A 75 4.34 -9.10 2.32
CA ILE A 75 2.92 -9.29 2.00
C ILE A 75 2.23 -9.92 3.20
N ILE A 76 1.06 -9.40 3.55
CA ILE A 76 0.21 -9.91 4.64
C ILE A 76 -1.16 -10.21 4.04
N ASP A 77 -1.55 -11.48 4.04
CA ASP A 77 -2.84 -11.92 3.51
C ASP A 77 -3.37 -13.09 4.35
N ALA A 78 -4.68 -13.27 4.34
CA ALA A 78 -5.28 -14.50 4.86
C ALA A 78 -4.99 -15.64 3.90
N ILE A 79 -4.63 -16.81 4.43
CA ILE A 79 -4.55 -18.03 3.64
C ILE A 79 -5.54 -19.04 4.23
N ASP A 80 -6.24 -19.74 3.34
CA ASP A 80 -6.96 -20.95 3.72
C ASP A 80 -5.94 -22.10 3.81
N ALA A 81 -5.93 -22.83 4.91
CA ALA A 81 -4.86 -23.77 5.28
C ALA A 81 -5.37 -25.20 5.45
#